data_AF-A0A317FQ55-F1
#
_entry.id   AF-A0A317FQ55-F1
#
_cell.length_a   1.000
_cell.length_b   1.000
_cell.length_c   1.000
_cell.angle_alpha   90.00
_cell.angle_beta   90.00
_cell.angle_gamma   90.00
#
_symmetry.space_group_name_H-M   'P 1'
#
loop_
_entity.id
_entity.type
_entity.pdbx_description
1 polymer ?
#
loop_
_entity_poly.entity_id
_entity_poly.type
_entity_poly.pdbx_seq_one_letter_code
_entity_poly.pdbx_strand_id
1 'polypeptide(L)'
;MAKILLLLILIVPSIHAAGPRWDNSIDINAPDLTVSAAAEQCHKSLINAPEYLEEWCEKAYEMGYWKALVTLSLHNGDGTRLLKEAKKRVAAKEPKAYSTLAWLYGSGMFVEQDINYAISLYKEFLALDAELPNSLVAAAHFKLANLYESQQNWLAVNEHAQYVIDHSPLAYDKERAVDLLELAKKEILIKNKSLNKN
;
A
#
# COMPACT_ATOMS: atom_id res chain seq x y z
N MET A 1 26.79 57.77 14.29
CA MET A 1 25.58 57.20 14.93
C MET A 1 25.13 55.99 14.12
N ALA A 2 25.49 54.78 14.56
CA ALA A 2 25.21 53.55 13.83
C ALA A 2 23.78 53.08 14.12
N LYS A 3 22.94 52.97 13.09
CA LYS A 3 21.61 52.37 13.17
C LYS A 3 21.76 50.85 13.16
N ILE A 4 21.55 50.20 14.31
CA ILE A 4 21.39 48.75 14.39
C ILE A 4 19.93 48.45 14.07
N LEU A 5 19.68 47.97 12.85
CA LEU A 5 18.36 47.48 12.44
C LEU A 5 18.26 46.01 12.86
N LEU A 6 17.52 45.75 13.95
CA LEU A 6 17.25 44.40 14.42
C LEU A 6 16.18 43.76 13.51
N LEU A 7 16.59 42.88 12.59
CA LEU A 7 15.67 42.07 11.80
C LEU A 7 15.16 40.89 12.67
N LEU A 8 13.91 40.98 13.12
CA LEU A 8 13.18 39.85 13.71
C LEU A 8 12.78 38.89 12.60
N ILE A 9 13.52 37.78 12.47
CA ILE A 9 13.14 36.65 11.62
C ILE A 9 12.00 35.91 12.32
N LEU A 10 10.78 36.12 11.84
CA LEU A 10 9.63 35.27 12.19
C LEU A 10 9.86 33.91 11.54
N ILE A 11 10.28 32.93 12.34
CA ILE A 11 10.27 31.53 11.95
C ILE A 11 8.79 31.12 11.89
N VAL A 12 8.19 31.19 10.71
CA VAL A 12 6.88 30.59 10.46
C VAL A 12 7.10 29.08 10.51
N PRO A 13 6.49 28.33 11.46
CA PRO A 13 6.53 26.89 11.40
C PRO A 13 5.83 26.49 10.10
N SER A 14 6.59 25.93 9.17
CA SER A 14 6.03 25.26 8.00
C SER A 14 5.11 24.17 8.53
N ILE A 15 3.80 24.39 8.43
CA ILE A 15 2.80 23.38 8.78
C ILE A 15 3.02 22.24 7.78
N HIS A 16 3.67 21.19 8.24
CA HIS A 16 3.92 20.00 7.44
C HIS A 16 2.55 19.35 7.17
N ALA A 17 2.16 19.38 5.89
CA ALA A 17 1.15 18.57 5.22
C ALA A 17 0.09 17.87 6.11
N ALA A 18 -0.89 18.62 6.59
CA ALA A 18 -2.22 18.03 6.73
C ALA A 18 -2.65 17.59 5.33
N GLY A 19 -3.10 16.35 5.18
CA GLY A 19 -3.60 15.83 3.90
C GLY A 19 -4.66 16.75 3.27
N PRO A 20 -5.04 16.53 2.01
CA PRO A 20 -6.00 17.40 1.35
C PRO A 20 -7.26 17.54 2.21
N ARG A 21 -7.68 18.79 2.46
CA ARG A 21 -8.76 19.08 3.40
C ARG A 21 -10.06 18.41 2.95
N TRP A 22 -10.81 17.89 3.90
CA TRP A 22 -12.18 17.45 3.69
C TRP A 22 -13.03 18.63 3.21
N ASP A 23 -13.91 18.38 2.24
CA ASP A 23 -14.67 19.44 1.57
C ASP A 23 -16.16 19.35 1.92
N ASN A 24 -16.61 20.29 2.75
CA ASN A 24 -17.98 20.34 3.24
C ASN A 24 -18.99 20.92 2.24
N SER A 25 -18.53 21.36 1.07
CA SER A 25 -19.41 21.88 0.01
C SER A 25 -20.01 20.78 -0.87
N ILE A 26 -19.47 19.56 -0.80
CA ILE A 26 -19.97 18.42 -1.57
C ILE A 26 -21.15 17.79 -0.82
N ASP A 27 -22.32 17.81 -1.46
CA ASP A 27 -23.51 17.11 -0.98
C ASP A 27 -23.41 15.61 -1.32
N ILE A 28 -23.47 14.76 -0.30
CA ILE A 28 -23.43 13.29 -0.42
C ILE A 28 -24.64 12.71 -1.17
N ASN A 29 -25.73 13.47 -1.23
CA ASN A 29 -26.95 13.11 -1.95
C ASN A 29 -27.09 13.82 -3.30
N ALA A 30 -26.07 14.58 -3.73
CA ALA A 30 -26.09 15.24 -5.02
C ALA A 30 -26.32 14.21 -6.14
N PRO A 31 -27.26 14.45 -7.06
CA PRO A 31 -27.61 13.49 -8.11
C PRO A 31 -26.48 13.26 -9.12
N ASP A 32 -25.52 14.20 -9.20
CA ASP A 32 -24.33 14.16 -10.04
C ASP A 32 -23.05 13.78 -9.27
N LEU A 33 -23.18 13.35 -8.00
CA LEU A 33 -22.05 12.86 -7.22
C LEU A 33 -21.36 11.71 -7.96
N THR A 34 -20.05 11.81 -8.13
CA THR A 34 -19.26 10.77 -8.79
C THR A 34 -18.65 9.78 -7.79
N VAL A 35 -18.40 8.56 -8.24
CA VAL A 35 -17.71 7.53 -7.44
C VAL A 35 -16.35 8.04 -6.93
N SER A 36 -15.63 8.80 -7.76
CA SER A 36 -14.32 9.37 -7.40
C SER A 36 -14.45 10.41 -6.29
N ALA A 37 -15.45 11.30 -6.37
CA ALA A 37 -15.68 12.30 -5.34
C ALA A 37 -16.05 11.66 -3.99
N ALA A 38 -16.93 10.65 -4.00
CA ALA A 38 -17.28 9.91 -2.79
C ALA A 38 -16.06 9.17 -2.20
N ALA A 39 -15.28 8.48 -3.05
CA ALA A 39 -14.05 7.79 -2.63
C ALA A 39 -13.01 8.74 -2.04
N GLU A 40 -12.86 9.93 -2.62
CA GLU A 40 -11.94 10.95 -2.13
C GLU A 40 -12.40 11.52 -0.80
N GLN A 41 -13.69 11.80 -0.63
CA GLN A 41 -14.24 12.25 0.66
C GLN A 41 -14.09 11.18 1.75
N CYS A 42 -14.35 9.91 1.43
CA CYS A 42 -14.06 8.78 2.33
C CYS A 42 -12.60 8.81 2.82
N HIS A 43 -11.64 8.98 1.90
CA HIS A 43 -10.23 9.04 2.27
C HIS A 43 -9.88 10.29 3.09
N LYS A 44 -10.38 11.47 2.72
CA LYS A 44 -10.13 12.74 3.41
C LYS A 44 -10.69 12.75 4.83
N SER A 45 -11.81 12.06 5.04
CA SER A 45 -12.49 11.95 6.34
C SER A 45 -11.63 11.25 7.38
N LEU A 46 -10.72 10.35 6.98
CA LEU A 46 -9.88 9.56 7.90
C LEU A 46 -9.14 10.39 8.96
N ILE A 47 -8.63 11.57 8.56
CA ILE A 47 -7.87 12.45 9.46
C ILE A 47 -8.63 13.74 9.74
N ASN A 48 -9.33 14.28 8.74
CA ASN A 48 -9.83 15.66 8.81
C ASN A 48 -11.30 15.77 9.23
N ALA A 49 -12.06 14.67 9.16
CA ALA A 49 -13.50 14.68 9.44
C ALA A 49 -13.98 13.25 9.84
N PRO A 50 -13.40 12.63 10.88
CA PRO A 50 -13.66 11.25 11.23
C PRO A 50 -15.14 10.94 11.52
N GLU A 51 -15.92 11.94 11.94
CA GLU A 51 -17.36 11.85 12.15
C GLU A 51 -18.17 11.58 10.87
N TYR A 52 -17.63 11.91 9.69
CA TYR A 52 -18.28 11.65 8.39
C TYR A 52 -17.67 10.46 7.64
N LEU A 53 -16.65 9.82 8.22
CA LEU A 53 -15.89 8.75 7.57
C LEU A 53 -16.79 7.59 7.17
N GLU A 54 -17.58 7.09 8.11
CA GLU A 54 -18.45 5.94 7.85
C GLU A 54 -19.44 6.26 6.73
N GLU A 55 -20.12 7.40 6.80
CA GLU A 55 -21.10 7.83 5.81
C GLU A 55 -20.50 7.94 4.40
N TRP A 56 -19.37 8.64 4.26
CA TRP A 56 -18.72 8.79 2.95
C TRP A 56 -18.12 7.50 2.41
N CYS A 57 -17.59 6.65 3.28
CA CYS A 57 -17.02 5.37 2.84
C CYS A 57 -18.10 4.36 2.47
N GLU A 58 -19.22 4.31 3.19
CA GLU A 58 -20.38 3.50 2.75
C GLU A 58 -20.93 4.01 1.43
N LYS A 59 -21.08 5.34 1.28
CA LYS A 59 -21.51 5.93 0.01
C LYS A 59 -20.58 5.53 -1.14
N ALA A 60 -19.27 5.66 -0.95
CA ALA A 60 -18.29 5.26 -1.96
C ALA A 60 -18.39 3.75 -2.29
N TYR A 61 -18.60 2.91 -1.28
CA TYR A 61 -18.79 1.47 -1.45
C TYR A 61 -20.05 1.15 -2.25
N GLU A 62 -21.20 1.74 -1.91
CA GLU A 62 -22.47 1.60 -2.64
C GLU A 62 -22.36 2.04 -4.10
N MET A 63 -21.55 3.07 -4.36
CA MET A 63 -21.24 3.58 -5.69
C MET A 63 -20.21 2.73 -6.46
N GLY A 64 -19.74 1.61 -5.88
CA GLY A 64 -18.87 0.63 -6.53
C GLY A 64 -17.38 0.76 -6.19
N TYR A 65 -16.97 1.73 -5.35
CA TYR A 65 -15.60 1.86 -4.88
C TYR A 65 -15.36 0.96 -3.66
N TRP A 66 -15.21 -0.34 -3.92
CA TRP A 66 -15.10 -1.34 -2.85
C TRP A 66 -13.89 -1.14 -1.91
N LYS A 67 -12.84 -0.45 -2.37
CA LYS A 67 -11.66 -0.13 -1.57
C LYS A 67 -11.97 0.81 -0.40
N ALA A 68 -13.13 1.46 -0.37
CA ALA A 68 -13.61 2.17 0.82
C ALA A 68 -13.68 1.26 2.07
N LEU A 69 -13.89 -0.05 1.88
CA LEU A 69 -13.85 -1.02 2.96
C LEU A 69 -12.49 -1.09 3.67
N VAL A 70 -11.38 -0.73 3.00
CA VAL A 70 -10.07 -0.65 3.66
C VAL A 70 -10.09 0.45 4.72
N THR A 71 -10.57 1.65 4.36
CA THR A 71 -10.67 2.78 5.29
C THR A 71 -11.64 2.47 6.42
N LEU A 72 -12.82 1.90 6.11
CA LEU A 72 -13.81 1.51 7.12
C LEU A 72 -13.24 0.49 8.11
N SER A 73 -12.61 -0.58 7.62
CA SER A 73 -12.04 -1.61 8.47
C SER A 73 -10.91 -1.09 9.37
N LEU A 74 -10.09 -0.18 8.86
CA LEU A 74 -9.06 0.48 9.69
C LEU A 74 -9.69 1.41 10.74
N HIS A 75 -10.79 2.07 10.42
CA HIS A 75 -11.49 2.97 11.34
C HIS A 75 -12.18 2.22 12.48
N ASN A 76 -12.93 1.18 12.17
CA ASN A 76 -13.75 0.45 13.14
C ASN A 76 -13.05 -0.77 13.76
N GLY A 77 -11.88 -1.16 13.25
CA GLY A 77 -11.14 -2.33 13.71
C GLY A 77 -11.72 -3.68 13.24
N ASP A 78 -12.68 -3.69 12.32
CA ASP A 78 -13.35 -4.89 11.79
C ASP A 78 -13.10 -5.09 10.29
N GLY A 79 -12.27 -6.07 9.97
CA GLY A 79 -11.93 -6.49 8.61
C GLY A 79 -12.91 -7.47 7.95
N THR A 80 -13.99 -7.89 8.62
CA THR A 80 -14.85 -8.99 8.14
C THR A 80 -15.43 -8.72 6.76
N ARG A 81 -15.94 -7.50 6.52
CA ARG A 81 -16.48 -7.10 5.22
C ARG A 81 -15.41 -7.00 4.15
N LEU A 82 -14.27 -6.40 4.48
CA LEU A 82 -13.12 -6.27 3.57
C LEU A 82 -12.60 -7.64 3.14
N LEU A 83 -12.42 -8.57 4.08
CA LEU A 83 -11.95 -9.93 3.81
C LEU A 83 -12.90 -10.67 2.87
N LYS A 84 -14.21 -10.60 3.15
CA LYS A 84 -15.24 -11.24 2.32
C LYS A 84 -15.24 -10.68 0.90
N GLU A 85 -15.19 -9.37 0.75
CA GLU A 85 -15.20 -8.70 -0.57
C GLU A 85 -13.90 -8.95 -1.35
N ALA A 86 -12.74 -8.90 -0.68
CA ALA A 86 -11.45 -9.20 -1.30
C ALA A 86 -11.39 -10.65 -1.82
N LYS A 87 -11.87 -11.63 -1.04
CA LYS A 87 -11.96 -13.04 -1.48
C LYS A 87 -12.87 -13.19 -2.70
N LYS A 88 -14.05 -12.57 -2.68
CA LYS A 88 -14.99 -12.57 -3.81
C LYS A 88 -14.35 -12.01 -5.09
N ARG A 89 -13.58 -10.92 -4.98
CA ARG A 89 -12.94 -10.26 -6.14
C ARG A 89 -11.71 -11.01 -6.66
N VAL A 90 -10.94 -11.65 -5.78
CA VAL A 90 -9.89 -12.60 -6.18
C VAL A 90 -10.50 -13.78 -6.95
N ALA A 91 -11.61 -14.34 -6.49
CA ALA A 91 -12.33 -15.40 -7.23
C ALA A 91 -12.81 -14.93 -8.63
N ALA A 92 -13.08 -13.63 -8.79
CA ALA A 92 -13.40 -13.00 -10.07
C ALA A 92 -12.15 -12.55 -10.87
N LYS A 93 -10.94 -12.90 -10.42
CA LYS A 93 -9.65 -12.51 -11.02
C LYS A 93 -9.44 -11.00 -11.15
N GLU A 94 -10.01 -10.20 -10.26
CA GLU A 94 -9.79 -8.75 -10.25
C GLU A 94 -8.35 -8.44 -9.77
N PRO A 95 -7.48 -7.84 -10.60
CA PRO A 95 -6.05 -7.73 -10.28
C PRO A 95 -5.78 -6.96 -8.97
N LYS A 96 -6.55 -5.89 -8.70
CA LYS A 96 -6.37 -5.07 -7.49
C LYS A 96 -6.79 -5.77 -6.20
N ALA A 97 -7.58 -6.84 -6.26
CA ALA A 97 -8.03 -7.56 -5.08
C ALA A 97 -6.95 -8.49 -4.51
N TYR A 98 -6.07 -9.01 -5.37
CA TYR A 98 -4.95 -9.86 -4.95
C TYR A 98 -4.04 -9.14 -3.97
N SER A 99 -3.65 -7.90 -4.26
CA SER A 99 -2.77 -7.13 -3.35
C SER A 99 -3.45 -6.81 -2.01
N THR A 100 -4.75 -6.52 -2.00
CA THR A 100 -5.51 -6.33 -0.76
C THR A 100 -5.57 -7.61 0.05
N LEU A 101 -5.94 -8.75 -0.55
CA LEU A 101 -6.03 -10.02 0.16
C LEU A 101 -4.65 -10.49 0.66
N ALA A 102 -3.61 -10.34 -0.16
CA ALA A 102 -2.25 -10.68 0.20
C ALA A 102 -1.73 -9.80 1.33
N TRP A 103 -2.11 -8.51 1.39
CA TRP A 103 -1.78 -7.65 2.51
C TRP A 103 -2.46 -8.09 3.81
N LEU A 104 -3.74 -8.47 3.78
CA LEU A 104 -4.45 -8.96 4.98
C LEU A 104 -3.70 -10.15 5.61
N TYR A 105 -3.44 -11.19 4.81
CA TYR A 105 -2.72 -12.38 5.29
C TYR A 105 -1.24 -12.13 5.56
N GLY A 106 -0.55 -11.34 4.74
CA GLY A 106 0.87 -11.08 4.91
C GLY A 106 1.19 -10.22 6.14
N SER A 107 0.29 -9.34 6.54
CA SER A 107 0.45 -8.50 7.74
C SER A 107 -0.22 -9.07 9.00
N GLY A 108 -1.13 -10.04 8.86
CA GLY A 108 -2.00 -10.49 9.95
C GLY A 108 -3.05 -9.45 10.33
N MET A 109 -3.39 -8.51 9.44
CA MET A 109 -4.40 -7.51 9.74
C MET A 109 -5.80 -8.12 9.60
N PHE A 110 -6.56 -8.12 10.69
CA PHE A 110 -7.90 -8.71 10.84
C PHE A 110 -7.99 -10.23 10.66
N VAL A 111 -6.89 -10.91 10.33
CA VAL A 111 -6.78 -12.36 10.12
C VAL A 111 -5.48 -12.88 10.71
N GLU A 112 -5.39 -14.19 10.96
CA GLU A 112 -4.10 -14.80 11.30
C GLU A 112 -3.10 -14.61 10.16
N GLN A 113 -1.86 -14.28 10.51
CA GLN A 113 -0.82 -14.03 9.52
C GLN A 113 -0.48 -15.33 8.77
N ASP A 114 -0.51 -15.27 7.45
CA ASP A 114 -0.08 -16.34 6.57
C ASP A 114 0.75 -15.77 5.41
N ILE A 115 2.08 -15.75 5.64
CA ILE A 115 3.06 -15.24 4.68
C ILE A 115 3.09 -16.09 3.41
N ASN A 116 2.92 -17.42 3.53
CA ASN A 116 2.94 -18.31 2.37
C ASN A 116 1.73 -18.10 1.49
N TYR A 117 0.55 -17.92 2.09
CA TYR A 117 -0.65 -17.61 1.34
C TYR A 117 -0.56 -16.22 0.69
N ALA A 118 -0.03 -15.22 1.38
CA ALA A 118 0.24 -13.91 0.78
C ALA A 118 1.18 -13.99 -0.45
N ILE A 119 2.26 -14.77 -0.36
CA ILE A 119 3.17 -15.04 -1.49
C ILE A 119 2.41 -15.71 -2.64
N SER A 120 1.58 -16.72 -2.35
CA SER A 120 0.81 -17.43 -3.38
C SER A 120 -0.14 -16.49 -4.12
N LEU A 121 -0.80 -15.57 -3.42
CA LEU A 121 -1.69 -14.58 -4.02
C LEU A 121 -0.96 -13.62 -4.96
N TYR A 122 0.25 -13.17 -4.61
CA TYR A 122 1.06 -12.36 -5.52
C TYR A 122 1.54 -13.15 -6.74
N LYS A 123 1.87 -14.44 -6.58
CA LYS A 123 2.21 -15.30 -7.71
C LYS A 123 1.02 -15.51 -8.65
N GLU A 124 -0.17 -15.75 -8.09
CA GLU A 124 -1.41 -15.85 -8.87
C GLU A 124 -1.72 -14.55 -9.62
N PHE A 125 -1.54 -13.39 -8.98
CA PHE A 125 -1.66 -12.08 -9.61
C PHE A 125 -0.72 -11.92 -10.82
N LEU A 126 0.55 -12.30 -10.68
CA LEU A 126 1.54 -12.23 -11.76
C LEU A 126 1.26 -13.24 -12.89
N ALA A 127 0.50 -14.30 -12.61
CA ALA A 127 0.10 -15.32 -13.57
C ALA A 127 -1.28 -15.07 -14.20
N LEU A 128 -1.91 -13.92 -13.93
CA LEU A 128 -3.19 -13.56 -14.56
C LEU A 128 -3.01 -13.42 -16.07
N ASP A 129 -3.95 -13.99 -16.83
CA ASP A 129 -4.09 -13.77 -18.27
C ASP A 129 -4.77 -12.42 -18.51
N ALA A 130 -4.04 -11.35 -18.21
CA ALA A 130 -4.48 -9.97 -18.36
C ALA A 130 -3.27 -9.05 -18.61
N GLU A 131 -3.49 -7.99 -19.39
CA GLU A 131 -2.48 -6.94 -19.52
C GLU A 131 -2.43 -6.11 -18.23
N LEU A 132 -1.33 -6.23 -17.49
CA LEU A 132 -1.13 -5.54 -16.22
C LEU A 132 -0.22 -4.33 -16.40
N PRO A 133 -0.58 -3.15 -15.87
CA PRO A 133 0.33 -2.01 -15.84
C PRO A 133 1.63 -2.36 -15.12
N ASN A 134 2.77 -1.97 -15.70
CA ASN A 134 4.10 -2.19 -15.11
C ASN A 134 4.19 -1.72 -13.65
N SER A 135 3.48 -0.65 -13.29
CA SER A 135 3.41 -0.16 -11.90
C SER A 135 2.80 -1.19 -10.93
N LEU A 136 1.76 -1.92 -11.33
CA LEU A 136 1.16 -2.96 -10.50
C LEU A 136 2.05 -4.20 -10.41
N VAL A 137 2.68 -4.56 -11.53
CA VAL A 137 3.63 -5.69 -11.58
C VAL A 137 4.84 -5.41 -10.69
N ALA A 138 5.48 -4.25 -10.84
CA ALA A 138 6.59 -3.84 -9.99
C ALA A 138 6.21 -3.77 -8.51
N ALA A 139 5.02 -3.26 -8.17
CA ALA A 139 4.53 -3.25 -6.80
C ALA A 139 4.37 -4.68 -6.23
N ALA A 140 3.87 -5.64 -7.01
CA ALA A 140 3.76 -7.03 -6.59
C ALA A 140 5.13 -7.68 -6.35
N HIS A 141 6.10 -7.45 -7.26
CA HIS A 141 7.49 -7.89 -7.05
C HIS A 141 8.09 -7.26 -5.78
N PHE A 142 7.84 -5.98 -5.52
CA PHE A 142 8.33 -5.34 -4.31
C PHE A 142 7.74 -5.98 -3.05
N LYS A 143 6.44 -6.29 -3.05
CA LYS A 143 5.81 -7.00 -1.92
C LYS A 143 6.35 -8.42 -1.75
N LEU A 144 6.59 -9.15 -2.84
CA LEU A 144 7.23 -10.47 -2.80
C LEU A 144 8.65 -10.40 -2.19
N ALA A 145 9.46 -9.41 -2.56
CA ALA A 145 10.79 -9.23 -1.98
C ALA A 145 10.73 -9.06 -0.45
N ASN A 146 9.83 -8.22 0.07
CA ASN A 146 9.65 -8.04 1.52
C ASN A 146 9.13 -9.31 2.21
N LEU A 147 8.20 -10.04 1.60
CA LEU A 147 7.70 -11.31 2.16
C LEU A 147 8.80 -12.38 2.20
N TYR A 148 9.62 -12.49 1.14
CA TYR A 148 10.74 -13.44 1.13
C TYR A 148 11.88 -13.04 2.08
N GLU A 149 12.08 -11.74 2.31
CA GLU A 149 13.01 -11.26 3.34
C GLU A 149 12.60 -11.79 4.72
N SER A 150 11.31 -11.73 5.06
CA SER A 150 10.80 -12.27 6.34
C SER A 150 11.02 -13.78 6.48
N GLN A 151 11.14 -14.50 5.36
CA GLN A 151 11.47 -15.93 5.32
C GLN A 151 12.98 -16.21 5.17
N GLN A 152 13.82 -15.17 5.09
CA GLN A 152 15.25 -15.26 4.78
C GLN A 152 15.53 -16.02 3.47
N ASN A 153 14.59 -15.97 2.51
CA ASN A 153 14.78 -16.54 1.18
C ASN A 153 15.52 -15.54 0.28
N TRP A 154 16.81 -15.38 0.56
CA TRP A 154 17.64 -14.33 -0.05
C TRP A 154 17.77 -14.44 -1.57
N LEU A 155 17.66 -15.65 -2.15
CA LEU A 155 17.65 -15.81 -3.60
C LEU A 155 16.41 -15.17 -4.22
N ALA A 156 15.24 -15.42 -3.63
CA ALA A 156 13.99 -14.81 -4.08
C ALA A 156 13.94 -13.30 -3.80
N VAL A 157 14.49 -12.84 -2.66
CA VAL A 157 14.65 -11.40 -2.40
C VAL A 157 15.47 -10.75 -3.51
N ASN A 158 16.60 -11.34 -3.89
CA ASN A 158 17.47 -10.83 -4.94
C ASN A 158 16.72 -10.71 -6.29
N GLU A 159 16.06 -11.78 -6.72
CA GLU A 159 15.28 -11.82 -7.96
C GLU A 159 14.20 -10.73 -8.01
N HIS A 160 13.37 -10.67 -6.97
CA HIS A 160 12.24 -9.75 -6.94
C HIS A 160 12.69 -8.29 -6.74
N ALA A 161 13.72 -8.03 -5.94
CA ALA A 161 14.27 -6.69 -5.77
C ALA A 161 14.90 -6.17 -7.07
N GLN A 162 15.65 -7.02 -7.79
CA GLN A 162 16.23 -6.65 -9.08
C GLN A 162 15.13 -6.26 -10.09
N TYR A 163 14.04 -7.04 -10.15
CA TYR A 163 12.90 -6.70 -11.00
C TYR A 163 12.35 -5.29 -10.70
N VAL A 164 12.22 -4.92 -9.43
CA VAL A 164 11.69 -3.59 -9.03
C VAL A 164 12.62 -2.47 -9.48
N ILE A 165 13.94 -2.64 -9.34
CA ILE A 165 14.94 -1.65 -9.79
C ILE A 165 14.79 -1.38 -11.29
N ASP A 166 14.61 -2.45 -12.06
CA ASP A 166 14.58 -2.39 -13.52
C ASP A 166 13.24 -1.83 -14.03
N HIS A 167 12.11 -2.13 -13.37
CA HIS A 167 10.77 -1.90 -13.93
C HIS A 167 9.90 -0.90 -13.17
N SER A 168 10.20 -0.57 -11.90
CA SER A 168 9.34 0.36 -11.16
C SER A 168 9.40 1.78 -11.75
N PRO A 169 8.28 2.49 -11.89
CA PRO A 169 8.30 3.90 -12.24
C PRO A 169 8.61 4.82 -11.05
N LEU A 170 8.64 4.30 -9.82
CA LEU A 170 8.78 5.09 -8.60
C LEU A 170 10.21 5.04 -8.07
N ALA A 171 10.86 6.21 -7.95
CA ALA A 171 12.22 6.32 -7.42
C ALA A 171 12.35 5.71 -6.01
N TYR A 172 11.38 5.98 -5.15
CA TYR A 172 11.32 5.43 -3.79
C TYR A 172 11.37 3.89 -3.79
N ASP A 173 10.56 3.23 -4.64
CA ASP A 173 10.56 1.76 -4.70
C ASP A 173 11.91 1.23 -5.17
N LYS A 174 12.57 1.91 -6.13
CA LYS A 174 13.90 1.51 -6.60
C LYS A 174 14.95 1.64 -5.51
N GLU A 175 14.97 2.75 -4.78
CA GLU A 175 15.90 2.97 -3.68
C GLU A 175 15.76 1.87 -2.61
N ARG A 176 14.51 1.58 -2.20
CA ARG A 176 14.24 0.52 -1.23
C ARG A 176 14.59 -0.88 -1.76
N ALA A 177 14.41 -1.13 -3.05
CA ALA A 177 14.80 -2.40 -3.67
C ALA A 177 16.32 -2.56 -3.76
N VAL A 178 17.09 -1.48 -3.92
CA VAL A 178 18.57 -1.53 -3.85
C VAL A 178 19.03 -1.97 -2.46
N ASP A 179 18.44 -1.42 -1.39
CA ASP A 179 18.74 -1.84 -0.01
C ASP A 179 18.53 -3.34 0.19
N LEU A 180 17.38 -3.87 -0.27
CA LEU A 180 17.04 -5.29 -0.20
C LEU A 180 17.99 -6.16 -1.03
N LEU A 181 18.37 -5.70 -2.22
CA LEU A 181 19.27 -6.43 -3.10
C LEU A 181 20.67 -6.57 -2.49
N GLU A 182 21.21 -5.50 -1.91
CA GLU A 182 22.51 -5.55 -1.25
C GLU A 182 22.50 -6.41 0.01
N LEU A 183 21.42 -6.35 0.80
CA LEU A 183 21.23 -7.27 1.92
C LEU A 183 21.22 -8.73 1.45
N ALA A 184 20.43 -9.06 0.43
CA ALA A 184 20.34 -10.41 -0.11
C ALA A 184 21.70 -10.94 -0.61
N LYS A 185 22.45 -10.14 -1.37
CA LYS A 185 23.79 -10.51 -1.86
C LYS A 185 24.75 -10.83 -0.71
N LYS A 186 24.74 -10.01 0.34
CA LYS A 186 25.57 -10.21 1.53
C LYS A 186 25.23 -11.53 2.23
N GLU A 187 23.95 -11.80 2.47
CA GLU A 187 23.51 -13.00 3.17
C GLU A 187 23.76 -14.29 2.38
N ILE A 188 23.59 -14.25 1.05
CA ILE A 188 23.96 -15.36 0.15
C ILE A 188 25.46 -15.67 0.28
N LEU A 189 26.32 -14.63 0.26
CA LEU A 189 27.76 -14.81 0.40
C LEU A 189 28.14 -15.42 1.76
N ILE A 190 27.51 -14.99 2.84
CA ILE A 190 27.74 -15.53 4.19
C ILE A 190 27.38 -17.01 4.23
N LYS A 191 26.20 -17.39 3.71
CA LYS A 191 25.73 -18.78 3.67
C LYS A 191 26.65 -19.69 2.84
N ASN A 192 27.16 -19.20 1.71
CA ASN A 192 28.10 -19.97 0.89
C ASN A 192 29.45 -20.17 1.60
N LYS A 193 29.94 -19.15 2.33
CA LYS A 193 31.17 -19.26 3.12
C LYS A 193 31.05 -20.24 4.29
N SER A 194 29.87 -20.37 4.91
CA SER A 194 29.66 -21.34 5.99
C SER A 194 29.57 -22.77 5.48
N LEU A 195 28.94 -23.00 4.32
CA LEU A 195 28.87 -24.31 3.68
C LEU A 195 30.24 -24.83 3.24
N ASN A 196 31.14 -23.95 2.80
CA ASN A 196 32.49 -24.32 2.35
C ASN A 196 33.51 -24.54 3.50
N LYS A 197 33.10 -24.37 4.76
CA LYS A 197 33.94 -24.56 5.95
C LYS A 197 33.61 -25.83 6.75
N ASN A 198 32.54 -26.53 6.37
CA ASN A 198 32.12 -27.82 6.92
C ASN A 198 32.39 -28.93 5.90
#